data_AF-A0A5C8UY77-F1
#
_entry.id   AF-A0A5C8UY77-F1
#
_cell.length_a   1.000
_cell.length_b   1.000
_cell.length_c   1.000
_cell.angle_alpha   90.00
_cell.angle_beta   90.00
_cell.angle_gamma   90.00
#
_symmetry.space_group_name_H-M   'P 1'
#
loop_
_entity.id
_entity.type
_entity.pdbx_description
1 polymer ?
#
loop_
_entity_poly.entity_id
_entity_poly.type
_entity_poly.pdbx_seq_one_letter_code
_entity_poly.pdbx_strand_id
1 'polypeptide(L)'
;MALATPSPNHKLRCRALCRTTRCRVPTSDSVFLSITRESVQILKKNFVAVLAVAGVLALSACSSGAPGAAGGTSSPGGAKGQQVGVAGTQSQIQDISKFCGTKPIKVAYADGFGGNSWRKTTRAVFEAEAAKCKNITSVVYTDAQADTQKAISDINSLTAQGVNVIVSFTDGGPALLPTIKKATAAGVKFVPIVASPGGKPGVDYVDFVSENVDTYGKGLADWTIKQMHGKGNLLMTGGQAGNPYSQAVYEGVKKAVAANPGITLLNTKIGDIPVDTGWEPGKTKQVVAGLITKFGTIDGVVADYGGGSVGGIQAFIDAGKPVPPWSANDSNQFACLWYQYKSTQPNYQIATESSRNWVAIAALHKGLAAYNGILNSEPSTFNLGIIEDSTNPSQQPVCEKSLPNDAILSSGLTVAQQTKLFSTK
;
A
#
# COMPACT_ATOMS: atom_id res chain seq x y z
N MET A 1 -46.25 25.57 45.21
CA MET A 1 -47.16 25.40 44.06
C MET A 1 -46.51 24.39 43.13
N ALA A 2 -47.14 23.22 42.98
CA ALA A 2 -46.83 22.10 42.06
C ALA A 2 -45.41 21.49 42.05
N LEU A 3 -45.24 20.44 42.84
CA LEU A 3 -44.38 19.27 42.59
C LEU A 3 -45.19 18.23 41.80
N ALA A 4 -44.56 17.50 40.86
CA ALA A 4 -45.12 16.30 40.26
C ALA A 4 -44.07 15.18 40.22
N THR A 5 -44.33 14.16 41.03
CA THR A 5 -43.66 12.87 41.20
C THR A 5 -44.20 11.81 40.22
N PRO A 6 -43.45 10.73 39.89
CA PRO A 6 -44.04 9.48 39.45
C PRO A 6 -44.12 8.45 40.60
N SER A 7 -45.24 7.72 40.65
CA SER A 7 -45.58 6.64 41.60
C SER A 7 -45.74 5.30 40.85
N PRO A 8 -45.64 4.12 41.52
CA PRO A 8 -45.17 2.86 40.95
C PRO A 8 -46.20 1.71 40.87
N ASN A 9 -45.69 0.54 40.42
CA ASN A 9 -46.15 -0.84 40.64
C ASN A 9 -47.24 -1.45 39.74
N HIS A 10 -46.87 -2.54 39.06
CA HIS A 10 -47.68 -3.75 39.02
C HIS A 10 -46.89 -4.92 39.62
N LYS A 11 -47.44 -5.53 40.68
CA LYS A 11 -47.02 -6.77 41.34
C LYS A 11 -47.90 -7.93 40.88
N LEU A 12 -47.32 -9.12 40.74
CA LEU A 12 -47.89 -10.42 41.17
C LEU A 12 -46.76 -11.47 41.03
N ARG A 13 -45.98 -11.73 42.10
CA ARG A 13 -46.16 -12.78 43.14
C ARG A 13 -46.17 -14.22 42.60
N CYS A 14 -45.10 -14.96 42.92
CA CYS A 14 -45.23 -16.28 43.55
C CYS A 14 -44.10 -16.49 44.57
N ARG A 15 -44.49 -17.03 45.73
CA ARG A 15 -43.70 -17.17 46.96
C ARG A 15 -42.78 -18.39 46.93
N ALA A 16 -41.66 -18.21 47.63
CA ALA A 16 -40.77 -19.15 48.30
C ALA A 16 -41.23 -20.61 48.48
N LEU A 17 -40.30 -21.53 48.21
CA LEU A 17 -40.02 -22.70 49.05
C LEU A 17 -38.51 -22.93 49.08
N CYS A 18 -37.96 -22.81 50.29
CA CYS A 18 -36.58 -23.08 50.62
C CYS A 18 -36.42 -24.58 50.88
N ARG A 19 -35.42 -25.24 50.26
CA ARG A 19 -34.57 -26.28 50.88
C ARG A 19 -33.55 -26.85 49.88
N THR A 20 -32.40 -27.22 50.43
CA THR A 20 -31.32 -28.08 49.90
C THR A 20 -30.12 -27.42 49.19
N THR A 21 -29.08 -27.22 50.00
CA THR A 21 -27.67 -27.66 49.82
C THR A 21 -26.79 -27.17 48.66
N ARG A 22 -25.74 -26.46 49.08
CA ARG A 22 -24.34 -26.41 48.57
C ARG A 22 -24.09 -25.73 47.22
N CYS A 23 -23.54 -24.52 47.36
CA CYS A 23 -22.71 -23.84 46.37
C CYS A 23 -21.45 -24.64 46.02
N ARG A 24 -21.15 -24.77 44.73
CA ARG A 24 -19.78 -24.72 44.19
C ARG A 24 -19.81 -24.28 42.73
N VAL A 25 -19.19 -23.14 42.46
CA VAL A 25 -18.87 -22.63 41.11
C VAL A 25 -17.60 -23.35 40.63
N PRO A 26 -17.55 -23.91 39.41
CA PRO A 26 -16.29 -24.43 38.86
C PRO A 26 -15.44 -23.28 38.32
N THR A 27 -14.22 -23.16 38.83
CA THR A 27 -13.16 -22.29 38.34
C THR A 27 -12.60 -22.81 37.01
N SER A 28 -12.35 -21.89 36.09
CA SER A 28 -11.72 -22.08 34.78
C SER A 28 -10.24 -22.42 34.93
N ASP A 29 -9.88 -23.71 34.95
CA ASP A 29 -8.46 -24.15 34.93
C ASP A 29 -8.24 -25.54 34.30
N SER A 30 -9.15 -26.00 33.42
CA SER A 30 -9.10 -27.40 32.93
C SER A 30 -9.15 -27.58 31.40
N VAL A 31 -9.00 -26.51 30.62
CA VAL A 31 -9.06 -26.58 29.14
C VAL A 31 -7.71 -26.31 28.46
N PHE A 32 -6.66 -25.97 29.22
CA PHE A 32 -5.36 -25.56 28.66
C PHE A 32 -4.28 -26.65 28.59
N LEU A 33 -4.62 -27.92 28.82
CA LEU A 33 -3.62 -28.99 29.03
C LEU A 33 -3.78 -30.26 28.18
N SER A 34 -4.48 -30.21 27.03
CA SER A 34 -4.60 -31.39 26.15
C SER A 34 -4.18 -31.24 24.68
N ILE A 35 -3.54 -30.13 24.25
CA ILE A 35 -3.09 -29.97 22.85
C ILE A 35 -1.57 -29.69 22.76
N THR A 36 -0.76 -30.37 23.56
CA THR A 36 0.71 -30.39 23.38
C THR A 36 1.26 -31.77 23.74
N ARG A 37 0.88 -32.81 22.98
CA ARG A 37 1.53 -34.13 23.12
C ARG A 37 1.67 -34.97 21.85
N GLU A 38 1.39 -34.44 20.66
CA GLU A 38 1.45 -35.21 19.40
C GLU A 38 2.46 -34.74 18.34
N SER A 39 3.36 -33.78 18.61
CA SER A 39 4.26 -33.26 17.56
C SER A 39 5.77 -33.33 17.86
N VAL A 40 6.21 -34.14 18.81
CA VAL A 40 7.65 -34.26 19.15
C VAL A 40 8.05 -35.72 19.29
N GLN A 41 8.07 -36.51 18.20
CA GLN A 41 8.77 -37.83 18.20
C GLN A 41 9.19 -38.38 16.83
N ILE A 42 9.30 -37.57 15.77
CA ILE A 42 9.90 -38.05 14.51
C ILE A 42 11.01 -37.10 14.10
N LEU A 43 12.22 -37.28 14.66
CA LEU A 43 13.50 -36.92 14.03
C LEU A 43 14.61 -37.19 15.05
N LYS A 44 15.13 -38.42 15.08
CA LYS A 44 16.49 -38.78 15.55
C LYS A 44 16.71 -40.28 15.41
N LYS A 45 17.37 -40.70 14.32
CA LYS A 45 18.44 -41.72 14.24
C LYS A 45 18.55 -42.28 12.81
N ASN A 46 19.68 -41.98 12.15
CA ASN A 46 20.62 -42.95 11.54
C ASN A 46 21.63 -42.19 10.65
N PHE A 47 22.89 -42.10 11.12
CA PHE A 47 24.12 -42.71 10.56
C PHE A 47 24.69 -41.99 9.32
N VAL A 48 25.73 -41.15 9.47
CA VAL A 48 27.21 -41.40 9.43
C VAL A 48 27.81 -41.37 8.01
N ALA A 49 28.63 -40.33 7.80
CA ALA A 49 29.89 -40.18 7.05
C ALA A 49 30.04 -40.74 5.62
N VAL A 50 30.36 -39.83 4.68
CA VAL A 50 31.43 -40.01 3.66
C VAL A 50 32.20 -38.70 3.44
N LEU A 51 33.50 -38.87 3.20
CA LEU A 51 34.65 -37.97 3.14
C LEU A 51 34.58 -36.73 2.20
N ALA A 52 35.45 -35.79 2.57
CA ALA A 52 35.94 -34.63 1.83
C ALA A 52 36.72 -34.98 0.55
N VAL A 53 36.59 -34.11 -0.47
CA VAL A 53 37.67 -33.81 -1.43
C VAL A 53 37.65 -32.31 -1.71
N ALA A 54 38.82 -31.69 -1.61
CA ALA A 54 39.10 -30.29 -1.82
C ALA A 54 39.46 -29.97 -3.27
N GLY A 55 39.19 -28.72 -3.68
CA GLY A 55 40.02 -27.95 -4.62
C GLY A 55 39.72 -28.11 -6.11
N VAL A 56 39.40 -26.99 -6.78
CA VAL A 56 40.22 -26.36 -7.82
C VAL A 56 39.61 -24.98 -8.19
N LEU A 57 40.42 -23.94 -8.03
CA LEU A 57 40.24 -22.62 -8.66
C LEU A 57 40.46 -22.72 -10.17
N ALA A 58 39.63 -22.04 -10.97
CA ALA A 58 40.05 -21.56 -12.28
C ALA A 58 39.31 -20.27 -12.67
N LEU A 59 40.09 -19.19 -12.81
CA LEU A 59 39.75 -17.97 -13.55
C LEU A 59 39.76 -18.26 -15.06
N SER A 60 38.80 -17.70 -15.80
CA SER A 60 38.94 -17.21 -17.19
C SER A 60 37.54 -16.80 -17.68
N ALA A 61 37.22 -15.54 -17.95
CA ALA A 61 37.68 -14.64 -19.01
C ALA A 61 36.53 -14.40 -20.01
N CYS A 62 36.32 -13.13 -20.35
CA CYS A 62 35.32 -12.63 -21.28
C CYS A 62 35.44 -13.28 -22.67
N SER A 63 34.30 -13.58 -23.29
CA SER A 63 34.20 -13.80 -24.74
C SER A 63 32.85 -13.31 -25.22
N SER A 64 32.88 -12.19 -25.92
CA SER A 64 31.84 -11.62 -26.77
C SER A 64 31.44 -12.61 -27.88
N GLY A 65 30.13 -12.83 -28.05
CA GLY A 65 29.59 -13.58 -29.19
C GLY A 65 28.09 -13.41 -29.30
N ALA A 66 27.64 -12.80 -30.40
CA ALA A 66 26.26 -12.81 -30.88
C ALA A 66 26.25 -13.40 -32.31
N PRO A 67 25.10 -13.82 -32.86
CA PRO A 67 24.07 -14.66 -32.27
C PRO A 67 23.79 -15.91 -33.15
N GLY A 68 23.52 -17.06 -32.53
CA GLY A 68 23.04 -18.25 -33.22
C GLY A 68 21.51 -18.29 -33.23
N ALA A 69 20.92 -18.32 -34.43
CA ALA A 69 19.49 -18.46 -34.64
C ALA A 69 18.99 -19.84 -34.16
N ALA A 70 18.01 -19.84 -33.26
CA ALA A 70 17.18 -21.00 -32.96
C ALA A 70 15.71 -20.52 -32.91
N GLY A 71 14.88 -21.16 -33.75
CA GLY A 71 13.46 -20.86 -33.88
C GLY A 71 12.71 -21.07 -32.57
N GLY A 72 12.05 -20.01 -32.10
CA GLY A 72 11.11 -20.04 -31.00
C GLY A 72 9.74 -19.56 -31.48
N THR A 73 8.76 -20.43 -31.32
CA THR A 73 7.34 -20.21 -31.55
C THR A 73 6.86 -18.88 -30.96
N SER A 74 6.15 -18.12 -31.79
CA SER A 74 5.55 -16.83 -31.45
C SER A 74 4.48 -17.00 -30.37
N SER A 75 4.75 -16.50 -29.17
CA SER A 75 3.75 -16.25 -28.15
C SER A 75 2.92 -15.02 -28.55
N PRO A 76 1.58 -15.08 -28.61
CA PRO A 76 0.76 -13.92 -28.90
C PRO A 76 0.60 -13.10 -27.62
N GLY A 77 1.36 -12.02 -27.45
CA GLY A 77 1.20 -11.20 -26.22
C GLY A 77 1.96 -9.89 -26.16
N GLY A 78 3.27 -9.91 -26.35
CA GLY A 78 4.14 -8.73 -26.20
C GLY A 78 4.85 -8.35 -27.49
N ALA A 79 5.21 -7.07 -27.64
CA ALA A 79 6.19 -6.67 -28.64
C ALA A 79 7.49 -7.46 -28.41
N LYS A 80 8.08 -8.04 -29.47
CA LYS A 80 9.38 -8.73 -29.36
C LYS A 80 10.40 -7.75 -28.76
N GLY A 81 10.98 -8.11 -27.61
CA GLY A 81 12.00 -7.30 -26.92
C GLY A 81 11.51 -6.46 -25.74
N GLN A 82 10.24 -6.55 -25.33
CA GLN A 82 9.73 -5.84 -24.15
C GLN A 82 10.41 -6.33 -22.87
N GLN A 83 11.05 -5.41 -22.14
CA GLN A 83 11.58 -5.70 -20.81
C GLN A 83 10.44 -5.66 -19.79
N VAL A 84 10.41 -6.67 -18.92
CA VAL A 84 9.35 -6.90 -17.93
C VAL A 84 9.96 -6.78 -16.54
N GLY A 85 9.26 -6.13 -15.60
CA GLY A 85 9.73 -5.99 -14.22
C GLY A 85 10.96 -5.10 -14.02
N VAL A 86 11.20 -4.13 -14.90
CA VAL A 86 12.35 -3.22 -14.79
C VAL A 86 12.15 -2.27 -13.61
N ALA A 87 13.18 -2.10 -12.78
CA ALA A 87 13.18 -1.13 -11.69
C ALA A 87 13.64 0.27 -12.16
N GLY A 88 13.04 1.33 -11.62
CA GLY A 88 13.38 2.70 -11.97
C GLY A 88 12.64 3.76 -11.15
N THR A 89 12.58 5.00 -11.63
CA THR A 89 11.94 6.14 -10.95
C THR A 89 10.80 6.73 -11.77
N GLN A 90 9.93 7.52 -11.13
CA GLN A 90 8.81 8.19 -11.78
C GLN A 90 9.25 9.04 -12.99
N SER A 91 10.43 9.68 -12.93
CA SER A 91 10.96 10.52 -14.00
C SER A 91 11.23 9.78 -15.31
N GLN A 92 11.19 8.44 -15.31
CA GLN A 92 11.36 7.61 -16.50
C GLN A 92 10.02 7.28 -17.19
N ILE A 93 8.88 7.70 -16.62
CA ILE A 93 7.59 7.66 -17.30
C ILE A 93 7.63 8.65 -18.47
N GLN A 94 7.29 8.17 -19.65
CA GLN A 94 7.36 8.90 -20.90
C GLN A 94 6.01 9.55 -21.23
N ASP A 95 6.00 10.44 -22.21
CA ASP A 95 4.75 10.99 -22.73
C ASP A 95 3.91 9.92 -23.45
N ILE A 96 2.61 9.84 -23.11
CA ILE A 96 1.69 8.83 -23.65
C ILE A 96 1.55 8.85 -25.17
N SER A 97 1.82 9.99 -25.84
CA SER A 97 1.75 10.09 -27.31
C SER A 97 2.62 9.06 -28.02
N LYS A 98 3.69 8.58 -27.37
CA LYS A 98 4.55 7.49 -27.86
C LYS A 98 3.85 6.14 -27.92
N PHE A 99 2.74 5.97 -27.20
CA PHE A 99 2.04 4.69 -27.04
C PHE A 99 0.59 4.70 -27.56
N CYS A 100 0.00 5.87 -27.83
CA CYS A 100 -1.39 5.99 -28.28
C CYS A 100 -1.69 5.11 -29.52
N GLY A 101 -0.81 5.10 -30.53
CA GLY A 101 -1.07 4.44 -31.81
C GLY A 101 -2.17 5.16 -32.62
N THR A 102 -2.68 4.51 -33.67
CA THR A 102 -3.68 5.11 -34.59
C THR A 102 -5.01 4.38 -34.63
N LYS A 103 -5.07 3.13 -34.16
CA LYS A 103 -6.29 2.31 -34.20
C LYS A 103 -7.23 2.71 -33.06
N PRO A 104 -8.56 2.71 -33.28
CA PRO A 104 -9.53 2.86 -32.20
C PRO A 104 -9.27 1.83 -31.09
N ILE A 105 -9.28 2.30 -29.84
CA ILE A 105 -9.03 1.45 -28.68
C ILE A 105 -10.01 1.77 -27.55
N LYS A 106 -10.50 0.73 -26.88
CA LYS A 106 -11.28 0.83 -25.63
C LYS A 106 -10.40 0.43 -24.46
N VAL A 107 -10.34 1.26 -23.43
CA VAL A 107 -9.56 1.00 -22.22
C VAL A 107 -10.48 0.93 -21.01
N ALA A 108 -10.08 0.19 -19.99
CA ALA A 108 -10.80 0.14 -18.73
C ALA A 108 -9.89 0.20 -17.52
N TYR A 109 -10.40 0.83 -16.46
CA TYR A 109 -9.85 0.76 -15.12
C TYR A 109 -10.79 -0.10 -14.25
N ALA A 110 -10.35 -1.31 -13.94
CA ALA A 110 -11.09 -2.26 -13.12
C ALA A 110 -10.58 -2.20 -11.66
N ASP A 111 -11.27 -1.43 -10.84
CA ASP A 111 -10.89 -1.21 -9.45
C ASP A 111 -11.45 -2.32 -8.54
N GLY A 112 -10.61 -2.85 -7.65
CA GLY A 112 -11.05 -3.81 -6.64
C GLY A 112 -11.87 -3.16 -5.52
N PHE A 113 -11.66 -1.86 -5.26
CA PHE A 113 -12.41 -1.09 -4.28
C PHE A 113 -12.27 0.42 -4.53
N GLY A 114 -13.33 1.09 -4.97
CA GLY A 114 -13.34 2.52 -5.30
C GLY A 114 -13.60 3.48 -4.13
N GLY A 115 -13.64 2.99 -2.89
CA GLY A 115 -14.30 3.69 -1.79
C GLY A 115 -13.50 4.80 -1.09
N ASN A 116 -12.19 4.93 -1.31
CA ASN A 116 -11.35 5.93 -0.64
C ASN A 116 -10.75 6.98 -1.59
N SER A 117 -10.18 8.04 -1.01
CA SER A 117 -9.61 9.18 -1.75
C SER A 117 -8.47 8.76 -2.68
N TRP A 118 -7.59 7.87 -2.23
CA TRP A 118 -6.51 7.35 -3.04
C TRP A 118 -7.03 6.67 -4.31
N ARG A 119 -8.08 5.84 -4.19
CA ARG A 119 -8.69 5.10 -5.30
C ARG A 119 -9.37 6.05 -6.29
N LYS A 120 -10.13 7.03 -5.77
CA LYS A 120 -10.74 8.10 -6.59
C LYS A 120 -9.68 8.89 -7.35
N THR A 121 -8.58 9.26 -6.70
CA THR A 121 -7.45 9.97 -7.33
C THR A 121 -6.77 9.12 -8.40
N THR A 122 -6.48 7.85 -8.13
CA THR A 122 -5.87 6.92 -9.12
C THR A 122 -6.75 6.74 -10.35
N ARG A 123 -8.07 6.60 -10.17
CA ARG A 123 -9.03 6.56 -11.27
C ARG A 123 -8.97 7.86 -12.09
N ALA A 124 -9.01 9.02 -11.44
CA ALA A 124 -8.97 10.31 -12.13
C ALA A 124 -7.64 10.53 -12.88
N VAL A 125 -6.52 10.05 -12.32
CA VAL A 125 -5.21 10.03 -13.00
C VAL A 125 -5.28 9.18 -14.27
N PHE A 126 -5.84 7.97 -14.19
CA PHE A 126 -6.01 7.09 -15.35
C PHE A 126 -6.89 7.73 -16.44
N GLU A 127 -8.04 8.29 -16.05
CA GLU A 127 -8.97 8.94 -16.97
C GLU A 127 -8.35 10.18 -17.63
N ALA A 128 -7.64 11.01 -16.87
CA ALA A 128 -6.94 12.18 -17.36
C ALA A 128 -5.81 11.83 -18.34
N GLU A 129 -5.08 10.74 -18.07
CA GLU A 129 -4.03 10.26 -18.96
C GLU A 129 -4.62 9.70 -20.26
N ALA A 130 -5.65 8.86 -20.16
CA ALA A 130 -6.34 8.30 -21.32
C ALA A 130 -6.91 9.38 -22.25
N ALA A 131 -7.42 10.48 -21.69
CA ALA A 131 -7.96 11.60 -22.47
C ALA A 131 -6.94 12.26 -23.41
N LYS A 132 -5.63 12.06 -23.20
CA LYS A 132 -4.56 12.59 -24.06
C LYS A 132 -4.43 11.82 -25.39
N CYS A 133 -4.92 10.58 -25.47
CA CYS A 133 -4.91 9.78 -26.70
C CYS A 133 -6.23 9.88 -27.46
N LYS A 134 -6.24 10.57 -28.61
CA LYS A 134 -7.46 10.78 -29.43
C LYS A 134 -8.08 9.49 -29.99
N ASN A 135 -7.30 8.42 -30.10
CA ASN A 135 -7.77 7.14 -30.60
C ASN A 135 -8.38 6.25 -29.50
N ILE A 136 -8.31 6.66 -28.22
CA ILE A 136 -9.08 6.04 -27.14
C ILE A 136 -10.54 6.48 -27.32
N THR A 137 -11.40 5.56 -27.73
CA THR A 137 -12.81 5.84 -28.03
C THR A 137 -13.74 5.59 -26.85
N SER A 138 -13.26 4.86 -25.83
CA SER A 138 -14.01 4.57 -24.62
C SER A 138 -13.08 4.33 -23.44
N VAL A 139 -13.44 4.90 -22.30
CA VAL A 139 -12.81 4.67 -20.99
C VAL A 139 -13.90 4.11 -20.08
N VAL A 140 -13.77 2.85 -19.66
CA VAL A 140 -14.75 2.18 -18.79
C VAL A 140 -14.19 2.05 -17.38
N TYR A 141 -15.04 2.29 -16.38
CA TYR A 141 -14.69 2.10 -14.98
C TYR A 141 -15.60 1.04 -14.35
N THR A 142 -15.02 0.15 -13.55
CA THR A 142 -15.77 -0.76 -12.67
C THR A 142 -15.22 -0.68 -11.26
N ASP A 143 -16.10 -0.80 -10.27
CA ASP A 143 -15.76 -0.88 -8.85
C ASP A 143 -16.25 -2.21 -8.30
N ALA A 144 -15.34 -3.10 -7.91
CA ALA A 144 -15.69 -4.40 -7.36
C ALA A 144 -16.15 -4.34 -5.89
N GLN A 145 -16.11 -3.17 -5.23
CA GLN A 145 -16.64 -2.97 -3.88
C GLN A 145 -16.03 -3.91 -2.84
N ALA A 146 -14.73 -4.22 -2.97
CA ALA A 146 -13.98 -5.20 -2.19
C ALA A 146 -14.53 -6.64 -2.27
N ASP A 147 -15.38 -6.95 -3.25
CA ASP A 147 -15.89 -8.29 -3.51
C ASP A 147 -15.12 -8.96 -4.65
N THR A 148 -14.45 -10.07 -4.33
CA THR A 148 -13.62 -10.81 -5.29
C THR A 148 -14.45 -11.45 -6.41
N GLN A 149 -15.68 -11.92 -6.14
CA GLN A 149 -16.55 -12.50 -7.17
C GLN A 149 -17.11 -11.42 -8.09
N LYS A 150 -17.39 -10.23 -7.55
CA LYS A 150 -17.72 -9.07 -8.35
C LYS A 150 -16.55 -8.65 -9.23
N ALA A 151 -15.32 -8.60 -8.71
CA ALA A 151 -14.12 -8.31 -9.52
C ALA A 151 -13.96 -9.31 -10.69
N ILE A 152 -14.18 -10.60 -10.44
CA ILE A 152 -14.19 -11.64 -11.49
C ILE A 152 -15.27 -11.33 -12.54
N SER A 153 -16.48 -10.98 -12.10
CA SER A 153 -17.60 -10.66 -13.00
C SER A 153 -17.35 -9.39 -13.82
N ASP A 154 -16.79 -8.36 -13.20
CA ASP A 154 -16.42 -7.10 -13.84
C ASP A 154 -15.36 -7.32 -14.93
N ILE A 155 -14.29 -8.07 -14.64
CA ILE A 155 -13.24 -8.39 -15.65
C ILE A 155 -13.82 -9.19 -16.82
N ASN A 156 -14.68 -10.18 -16.56
CA ASN A 156 -15.35 -10.94 -17.62
C ASN A 156 -16.26 -10.04 -18.46
N SER A 157 -17.00 -9.13 -17.83
CA SER A 157 -17.88 -8.18 -18.51
C SER A 157 -17.09 -7.21 -19.40
N LEU A 158 -16.00 -6.62 -18.89
CA LEU A 158 -15.11 -5.76 -19.67
C LEU A 158 -14.52 -6.48 -20.89
N THR A 159 -14.10 -7.74 -20.70
CA THR A 159 -13.62 -8.60 -21.77
C THR A 159 -14.72 -8.84 -22.83
N ALA A 160 -15.94 -9.16 -22.40
CA ALA A 160 -17.08 -9.37 -23.30
C ALA A 160 -17.52 -8.11 -24.06
N GLN A 161 -17.35 -6.92 -23.46
CA GLN A 161 -17.59 -5.62 -24.08
C GLN A 161 -16.53 -5.24 -25.14
N GLY A 162 -15.50 -6.07 -25.31
CA GLY A 162 -14.41 -5.86 -26.27
C GLY A 162 -13.44 -4.76 -25.84
N VAL A 163 -13.23 -4.58 -24.53
CA VAL A 163 -12.16 -3.71 -24.03
C VAL A 163 -10.81 -4.29 -24.46
N ASN A 164 -9.91 -3.43 -24.94
CA ASN A 164 -8.61 -3.85 -25.45
C ASN A 164 -7.52 -3.85 -24.38
N VAL A 165 -7.59 -2.90 -23.43
CA VAL A 165 -6.62 -2.74 -22.34
C VAL A 165 -7.39 -2.65 -21.03
N ILE A 166 -7.01 -3.48 -20.06
CA ILE A 166 -7.53 -3.39 -18.68
C ILE A 166 -6.36 -3.10 -17.75
N VAL A 167 -6.39 -1.94 -17.10
CA VAL A 167 -5.58 -1.66 -15.93
C VAL A 167 -6.42 -2.02 -14.70
N SER A 168 -5.87 -2.78 -13.76
CA SER A 168 -6.66 -3.25 -12.62
C SER A 168 -5.89 -3.22 -11.32
N PHE A 169 -6.55 -2.74 -10.27
CA PHE A 169 -6.08 -2.98 -8.91
C PHE A 169 -6.62 -4.33 -8.46
N THR A 170 -5.74 -5.34 -8.36
CA THR A 170 -6.16 -6.73 -8.15
C THR A 170 -6.27 -7.12 -6.67
N ASP A 171 -7.18 -6.49 -5.93
CA ASP A 171 -7.36 -6.69 -4.48
C ASP A 171 -7.70 -8.15 -4.09
N GLY A 172 -8.33 -8.91 -5.00
CA GLY A 172 -8.58 -10.35 -4.81
C GLY A 172 -7.34 -11.24 -4.95
N GLY A 173 -6.18 -10.66 -5.26
CA GLY A 173 -4.88 -11.34 -5.32
C GLY A 173 -4.91 -12.57 -6.24
N PRO A 174 -4.31 -13.70 -5.82
CA PRO A 174 -4.23 -14.92 -6.63
C PRO A 174 -5.58 -15.48 -7.11
N ALA A 175 -6.68 -15.18 -6.43
CA ALA A 175 -8.01 -15.63 -6.84
C ALA A 175 -8.45 -15.02 -8.19
N LEU A 176 -7.89 -13.86 -8.56
CA LEU A 176 -8.20 -13.19 -9.82
C LEU A 176 -7.41 -13.76 -11.01
N LEU A 177 -6.30 -14.48 -10.76
CA LEU A 177 -5.38 -14.94 -11.80
C LEU A 177 -6.05 -15.79 -12.90
N PRO A 178 -6.94 -16.76 -12.61
CA PRO A 178 -7.61 -17.52 -13.66
C PRO A 178 -8.43 -16.65 -14.63
N THR A 179 -9.13 -15.65 -14.08
CA THR A 179 -9.94 -14.71 -14.87
C THR A 179 -9.06 -13.76 -15.68
N ILE A 180 -7.94 -13.29 -15.10
CA ILE A 180 -6.94 -12.48 -15.81
C ILE A 180 -6.38 -13.26 -17.00
N LYS A 181 -5.97 -14.52 -16.81
CA LYS A 181 -5.47 -15.38 -17.89
C LYS A 181 -6.51 -15.58 -19.00
N LYS A 182 -7.78 -15.74 -18.63
CA LYS A 182 -8.89 -15.84 -19.61
C LYS A 182 -9.05 -14.55 -20.42
N ALA A 183 -8.99 -13.38 -19.79
CA ALA A 183 -9.04 -12.10 -20.47
C ALA A 183 -7.83 -11.91 -21.40
N THR A 184 -6.61 -12.21 -20.93
CA THR A 184 -5.39 -12.18 -21.74
C THR A 184 -5.48 -13.11 -22.96
N ALA A 185 -5.97 -14.33 -22.77
CA ALA A 185 -6.19 -15.29 -23.86
C ALA A 185 -7.23 -14.82 -24.88
N ALA A 186 -8.20 -14.00 -24.46
CA ALA A 186 -9.16 -13.34 -25.35
C ALA A 186 -8.59 -12.10 -26.06
N GLY A 187 -7.30 -11.79 -25.87
CA GLY A 187 -6.59 -10.69 -26.54
C GLY A 187 -6.52 -9.39 -25.75
N VAL A 188 -7.07 -9.34 -24.53
CA VAL A 188 -6.99 -8.16 -23.67
C VAL A 188 -5.55 -7.96 -23.19
N LYS A 189 -5.06 -6.72 -23.23
CA LYS A 189 -3.81 -6.31 -22.61
C LYS A 189 -4.07 -5.96 -21.16
N PHE A 190 -3.96 -6.97 -20.30
CA PHE A 190 -4.18 -6.82 -18.86
C PHE A 190 -2.91 -6.34 -18.15
N VAL A 191 -3.02 -5.33 -17.28
CA VAL A 191 -1.91 -4.77 -16.50
C VAL A 191 -2.36 -4.59 -15.04
N PRO A 192 -1.99 -5.50 -14.12
CA PRO A 192 -2.25 -5.32 -12.70
C PRO A 192 -1.39 -4.20 -12.11
N ILE A 193 -1.93 -3.48 -11.13
CA ILE A 193 -1.20 -2.44 -10.37
C ILE A 193 -1.26 -2.70 -8.86
N VAL A 194 -0.18 -2.38 -8.16
CA VAL A 194 -0.01 -2.33 -6.70
C VAL A 194 -0.24 -3.66 -5.95
N ALA A 195 -1.40 -4.29 -6.10
CA ALA A 195 -1.66 -5.65 -5.63
C ALA A 195 -1.31 -6.67 -6.71
N SER A 196 -0.52 -7.68 -6.36
CA SER A 196 -0.12 -8.74 -7.28
C SER A 196 -1.15 -9.87 -7.32
N PRO A 197 -1.62 -10.29 -8.51
CA PRO A 197 -2.45 -11.47 -8.66
C PRO A 197 -1.61 -12.77 -8.71
N GLY A 198 -0.29 -12.70 -8.44
CA GLY A 198 0.62 -13.80 -8.73
C GLY A 198 0.83 -14.00 -10.23
N GLY A 199 1.11 -15.23 -10.67
CA GLY A 199 1.38 -15.54 -12.07
C GLY A 199 2.72 -14.97 -12.58
N LYS A 200 2.93 -15.06 -13.90
CA LYS A 200 4.15 -14.62 -14.57
C LYS A 200 3.88 -13.41 -15.48
N PRO A 201 4.39 -12.21 -15.13
CA PRO A 201 4.42 -11.05 -16.02
C PRO A 201 5.02 -11.38 -17.40
N GLY A 202 4.46 -10.81 -18.46
CA GLY A 202 4.80 -11.10 -19.86
C GLY A 202 4.23 -12.41 -20.41
N VAL A 203 3.57 -13.22 -19.57
CA VAL A 203 2.92 -14.48 -19.97
C VAL A 203 1.43 -14.48 -19.59
N ASP A 204 1.10 -14.35 -18.31
CA ASP A 204 -0.29 -14.38 -17.83
C ASP A 204 -1.00 -13.03 -18.00
N TYR A 205 -0.23 -11.94 -18.04
CA TYR A 205 -0.62 -10.55 -18.26
C TYR A 205 0.60 -9.76 -18.77
N VAL A 206 0.41 -8.53 -19.24
CA VAL A 206 1.46 -7.74 -19.92
C VAL A 206 2.65 -7.49 -18.99
N ASP A 207 2.38 -6.91 -17.83
CA ASP A 207 3.37 -6.58 -16.80
C ASP A 207 2.64 -6.28 -15.48
N PHE A 208 3.36 -6.21 -14.37
CA PHE A 208 2.84 -5.78 -13.07
C PHE A 208 3.49 -4.45 -12.67
N VAL A 209 2.68 -3.42 -12.40
CA VAL A 209 3.19 -2.08 -12.06
C VAL A 209 3.00 -1.78 -10.58
N SER A 210 4.09 -1.54 -9.86
CA SER A 210 4.04 -1.23 -8.42
C SER A 210 5.25 -0.37 -8.02
N GLU A 211 5.17 0.21 -6.84
CA GLU A 211 6.33 0.71 -6.12
C GLU A 211 7.22 -0.42 -5.58
N ASN A 212 8.48 -0.08 -5.31
CA ASN A 212 9.37 -0.90 -4.51
C ASN A 212 9.13 -0.61 -3.01
N VAL A 213 8.24 -1.40 -2.41
CA VAL A 213 7.83 -1.27 -1.01
C VAL A 213 9.00 -1.40 -0.02
N ASP A 214 10.03 -2.17 -0.36
CA ASP A 214 11.23 -2.36 0.45
C ASP A 214 12.03 -1.07 0.59
N THR A 215 12.24 -0.36 -0.52
CA THR A 215 12.95 0.93 -0.51
C THR A 215 12.11 2.04 0.10
N TYR A 216 10.79 1.98 -0.06
CA TYR A 216 9.84 2.96 0.46
C TYR A 216 9.87 3.04 1.99
N GLY A 217 9.64 1.91 2.68
CA GLY A 217 9.64 1.90 4.15
C GLY A 217 11.01 2.25 4.74
N LYS A 218 12.09 1.81 4.09
CA LYS A 218 13.45 2.15 4.50
C LYS A 218 13.76 3.63 4.31
N GLY A 219 13.38 4.24 3.18
CA GLY A 219 13.65 5.65 2.87
C GLY A 219 12.99 6.61 3.86
N LEU A 220 11.71 6.38 4.15
CA LEU A 220 10.97 7.11 5.19
C LEU A 220 11.64 7.00 6.57
N ALA A 221 12.03 5.78 6.96
CA ALA A 221 12.70 5.54 8.24
C ALA A 221 14.10 6.16 8.30
N ASP A 222 14.91 6.02 7.24
CA ASP A 222 16.24 6.62 7.16
C ASP A 222 16.16 8.15 7.32
N TRP A 223 15.20 8.80 6.65
CA TRP A 223 14.98 10.24 6.82
C TRP A 223 14.60 10.58 8.26
N THR A 224 13.62 9.86 8.84
CA THR A 224 13.14 10.13 10.20
C THR A 224 14.26 9.94 11.22
N ILE A 225 15.02 8.84 11.13
CA ILE A 225 16.16 8.54 12.00
C ILE A 225 17.25 9.62 11.89
N LYS A 226 17.50 10.15 10.68
CA LYS A 226 18.43 11.26 10.48
C LYS A 226 17.98 12.51 11.25
N GLN A 227 16.69 12.86 11.21
CA GLN A 227 16.15 13.99 11.96
C GLN A 227 16.11 13.74 13.48
N MET A 228 16.05 12.48 13.90
CA MET A 228 16.25 12.07 15.31
C MET A 228 17.72 12.09 15.75
N HIS A 229 18.65 12.44 14.85
CA HIS A 229 20.09 12.36 15.08
C HIS A 229 20.58 10.94 15.47
N GLY A 230 19.97 9.91 14.89
CA GLY A 230 20.40 8.51 15.02
C GLY A 230 20.10 7.85 16.37
N LYS A 231 19.30 8.47 17.24
CA LYS A 231 18.98 7.94 18.57
C LYS A 231 17.53 8.17 18.99
N GLY A 232 17.01 7.27 19.84
CA GLY A 232 15.70 7.43 20.48
C GLY A 232 14.65 6.43 20.03
N ASN A 233 13.40 6.70 20.38
CA ASN A 233 12.27 5.81 20.16
C ASN A 233 11.57 6.12 18.83
N LEU A 234 11.63 5.18 17.89
CA LEU A 234 10.91 5.26 16.62
C LEU A 234 9.59 4.47 16.71
N LEU A 235 8.51 5.03 16.18
CA LEU A 235 7.22 4.36 16.04
C LEU A 235 6.84 4.28 14.56
N MET A 236 6.36 3.13 14.10
CA MET A 236 5.67 3.04 12.81
C MET A 236 4.16 2.87 13.00
N THR A 237 3.39 3.76 12.38
CA THR A 237 1.95 3.59 12.16
C THR A 237 1.68 2.99 10.79
N GLY A 238 0.72 2.07 10.70
CA GLY A 238 0.27 1.48 9.45
C GLY A 238 -1.24 1.51 9.30
N GLY A 239 -1.72 0.86 8.25
CA GLY A 239 -3.15 0.72 7.94
C GLY A 239 -3.94 -0.22 8.83
N GLN A 240 -4.85 -0.95 8.19
CA GLN A 240 -5.65 -1.99 8.82
C GLN A 240 -4.76 -3.14 9.33
N ALA A 241 -5.15 -3.74 10.46
CA ALA A 241 -4.46 -4.91 11.01
C ALA A 241 -4.36 -6.05 9.98
N GLY A 242 -3.18 -6.66 9.86
CA GLY A 242 -2.91 -7.75 8.92
C GLY A 242 -2.77 -7.34 7.46
N ASN A 243 -2.80 -6.03 7.15
CA ASN A 243 -2.64 -5.57 5.78
C ASN A 243 -1.21 -5.83 5.26
N PRO A 244 -1.06 -6.53 4.10
CA PRO A 244 0.25 -6.92 3.60
C PRO A 244 1.11 -5.74 3.13
N TYR A 245 0.50 -4.63 2.69
CA TYR A 245 1.24 -3.43 2.32
C TYR A 245 1.86 -2.77 3.57
N SER A 246 1.08 -2.55 4.64
CA SER A 246 1.61 -2.01 5.90
C SER A 246 2.74 -2.88 6.45
N GLN A 247 2.62 -4.21 6.33
CA GLN A 247 3.67 -5.14 6.74
C GLN A 247 4.94 -4.98 5.90
N ALA A 248 4.81 -4.87 4.57
CA ALA A 248 5.97 -4.70 3.69
C ALA A 248 6.73 -3.39 3.99
N VAL A 249 6.00 -2.29 4.23
CA VAL A 249 6.61 -1.01 4.67
C VAL A 249 7.33 -1.20 6.01
N TYR A 250 6.73 -1.93 6.95
CA TYR A 250 7.32 -2.21 8.26
C TYR A 250 8.63 -3.01 8.17
N GLU A 251 8.72 -3.98 7.26
CA GLU A 251 9.99 -4.68 6.99
C GLU A 251 11.08 -3.72 6.48
N GLY A 252 10.71 -2.75 5.64
CA GLY A 252 11.60 -1.65 5.23
C GLY A 252 12.08 -0.81 6.42
N VAL A 253 11.18 -0.44 7.33
CA VAL A 253 11.52 0.27 8.58
C VAL A 253 12.48 -0.55 9.44
N LYS A 254 12.24 -1.86 9.61
CA LYS A 254 13.12 -2.76 10.37
C LYS A 254 14.54 -2.80 9.78
N LYS A 255 14.67 -2.79 8.45
CA LYS A 255 15.98 -2.71 7.77
C LYS A 255 16.71 -1.39 8.09
N ALA A 256 16.01 -0.26 8.12
CA ALA A 256 16.59 1.03 8.51
C ALA A 256 17.04 1.04 9.99
N VAL A 257 16.21 0.51 10.89
CA VAL A 257 16.52 0.42 12.32
C VAL A 257 17.71 -0.51 12.58
N ALA A 258 17.81 -1.64 11.88
CA ALA A 258 18.94 -2.56 12.01
C ALA A 258 20.29 -1.90 11.66
N ALA A 259 20.29 -0.92 10.75
CA ALA A 259 21.47 -0.12 10.41
C ALA A 259 21.78 1.00 11.42
N ASN A 260 20.89 1.27 12.38
CA ASN A 260 20.97 2.39 13.31
C ASN A 260 20.76 1.91 14.76
N PRO A 261 21.79 1.38 15.44
CA PRO A 261 21.66 0.73 16.75
C PRO A 261 21.24 1.68 17.89
N GLY A 262 21.32 3.01 17.69
CA GLY A 262 20.81 4.00 18.64
C GLY A 262 19.27 4.11 18.65
N ILE A 263 18.59 3.47 17.71
CA ILE A 263 17.14 3.54 17.54
C ILE A 263 16.45 2.34 18.18
N THR A 264 15.45 2.62 19.01
CA THR A 264 14.54 1.61 19.54
C THR A 264 13.22 1.67 18.79
N LEU A 265 12.89 0.61 18.04
CA LEU A 265 11.60 0.49 17.38
C LEU A 265 10.52 0.05 18.38
N LEU A 266 9.64 0.97 18.78
CA LEU A 266 8.62 0.74 19.81
C LEU A 266 7.62 -0.35 19.44
N ASN A 267 7.39 -0.58 18.14
CA ASN A 267 6.52 -1.63 17.62
C ASN A 267 6.90 -3.04 18.16
N THR A 268 8.19 -3.30 18.39
CA THR A 268 8.69 -4.57 18.98
C THR A 268 8.12 -4.84 20.38
N LYS A 269 7.67 -3.79 21.09
CA LYS A 269 7.08 -3.87 22.43
C LYS A 269 5.55 -4.01 22.42
N ILE A 270 4.94 -4.02 21.24
CA ILE A 270 3.48 -4.11 21.03
C ILE A 270 3.12 -5.14 19.95
N GLY A 271 3.88 -6.23 19.91
CA GLY A 271 3.61 -7.37 19.02
C GLY A 271 4.48 -7.46 17.78
N ASP A 272 5.49 -6.58 17.63
CA ASP A 272 6.39 -6.54 16.47
C ASP A 272 5.62 -6.42 15.13
N ILE A 273 4.64 -5.51 15.11
CA ILE A 273 3.76 -5.23 13.97
C ILE A 273 3.60 -3.71 13.78
N PRO A 274 3.26 -3.22 12.57
CA PRO A 274 2.84 -1.84 12.39
C PRO A 274 1.63 -1.51 13.27
N VAL A 275 1.58 -0.30 13.83
CA VAL A 275 0.45 0.13 14.66
C VAL A 275 -0.80 0.24 13.79
N ASP A 276 -1.84 -0.52 14.11
CA ASP A 276 -3.11 -0.50 13.39
C ASP A 276 -3.86 0.82 13.63
N THR A 277 -3.88 1.66 12.61
CA THR A 277 -4.67 2.90 12.60
C THR A 277 -5.88 2.83 11.66
N GLY A 278 -5.99 1.76 10.87
CA GLY A 278 -6.97 1.67 9.80
C GLY A 278 -6.83 2.73 8.71
N TRP A 279 -5.73 3.51 8.68
CA TRP A 279 -5.55 4.72 7.87
C TRP A 279 -6.50 5.88 8.19
N GLU A 280 -7.26 5.77 9.29
CA GLU A 280 -8.30 6.73 9.65
C GLU A 280 -7.77 7.76 10.64
N PRO A 281 -7.91 9.08 10.38
CA PRO A 281 -7.44 10.12 11.30
C PRO A 281 -7.96 9.98 12.72
N GLY A 282 -9.25 9.66 12.89
CA GLY A 282 -9.89 9.52 14.19
C GLY A 282 -9.28 8.37 15.01
N LYS A 283 -9.14 7.18 14.40
CA LYS A 283 -8.51 6.02 15.03
C LYS A 283 -7.01 6.28 15.28
N THR A 284 -6.31 6.90 14.34
CA THR A 284 -4.91 7.30 14.49
C THR A 284 -4.73 8.18 15.73
N LYS A 285 -5.56 9.21 15.90
CA LYS A 285 -5.52 10.10 17.07
C LYS A 285 -5.68 9.33 18.37
N GLN A 286 -6.68 8.46 18.45
CA GLN A 286 -6.95 7.65 19.64
C GLN A 286 -5.76 6.73 19.98
N VAL A 287 -5.24 6.02 18.99
CA VAL A 287 -4.15 5.06 19.19
C VAL A 287 -2.85 5.77 19.56
N VAL A 288 -2.48 6.84 18.85
CA VAL A 288 -1.27 7.62 19.15
C VAL A 288 -1.35 8.25 20.54
N ALA A 289 -2.49 8.79 20.96
CA ALA A 289 -2.66 9.30 22.33
C ALA A 289 -2.42 8.22 23.40
N GLY A 290 -2.91 6.99 23.16
CA GLY A 290 -2.64 5.84 24.02
C GLY A 290 -1.15 5.46 24.05
N LEU A 291 -0.46 5.53 22.91
CA LEU A 291 0.97 5.23 22.80
C LEU A 291 1.84 6.31 23.46
N ILE A 292 1.46 7.59 23.35
CA ILE A 292 2.08 8.69 24.11
C ILE A 292 1.98 8.41 25.62
N THR A 293 0.79 8.00 26.08
CA THR A 293 0.57 7.67 27.50
C THR A 293 1.39 6.45 27.93
N LYS A 294 1.47 5.42 27.07
CA LYS A 294 2.17 4.16 27.38
C LYS A 294 3.69 4.29 27.39
N PHE A 295 4.27 4.99 26.42
CA PHE A 295 5.72 5.05 26.22
C PHE A 295 6.35 6.35 26.71
N GLY A 296 5.57 7.40 26.94
CA GLY A 296 6.02 8.72 27.37
C GLY A 296 6.72 9.51 26.25
N THR A 297 7.84 8.99 25.75
CA THR A 297 8.66 9.64 24.72
C THR A 297 8.65 8.83 23.43
N ILE A 298 8.25 9.50 22.34
CA ILE A 298 8.32 9.02 20.96
C ILE A 298 9.10 10.09 20.19
N ASP A 299 10.30 9.75 19.72
CA ASP A 299 11.26 10.70 19.16
C ASP A 299 11.14 10.82 17.63
N GLY A 300 10.49 9.85 16.96
CA GLY A 300 10.23 9.87 15.53
C GLY A 300 9.04 9.00 15.16
N VAL A 301 8.31 9.38 14.11
CA VAL A 301 7.19 8.59 13.58
C VAL A 301 7.33 8.37 12.08
N VAL A 302 7.18 7.11 11.66
CA VAL A 302 7.04 6.73 10.26
C VAL A 302 5.60 6.27 10.03
N ALA A 303 4.98 6.71 8.95
CA ALA A 303 3.66 6.23 8.56
C ALA A 303 3.66 5.75 7.11
N ASP A 304 2.85 4.74 6.81
CA ASP A 304 2.61 4.32 5.43
C ASP A 304 1.55 5.17 4.72
N TYR A 305 0.85 6.05 5.46
CA TYR A 305 -0.16 6.99 4.95
C TYR A 305 -0.16 8.36 5.66
N GLY A 306 0.05 9.45 4.92
CA GLY A 306 0.02 10.83 5.43
C GLY A 306 -1.38 11.28 5.84
N GLY A 307 -2.42 10.86 5.10
CA GLY A 307 -3.81 11.21 5.42
C GLY A 307 -4.25 10.74 6.81
N GLY A 308 -3.87 9.53 7.23
CA GLY A 308 -4.13 9.05 8.60
C GLY A 308 -3.27 9.77 9.66
N SER A 309 -2.02 10.07 9.32
CA SER A 309 -1.02 10.68 10.21
C SER A 309 -1.46 12.02 10.83
N VAL A 310 -2.34 12.76 10.15
CA VAL A 310 -2.91 14.03 10.64
C VAL A 310 -3.53 13.91 12.04
N GLY A 311 -4.19 12.77 12.33
CA GLY A 311 -4.77 12.51 13.64
C GLY A 311 -3.72 12.27 14.72
N GLY A 312 -2.61 11.64 14.35
CA GLY A 312 -1.49 11.41 15.24
C GLY A 312 -0.76 12.71 15.61
N ILE A 313 -0.54 13.60 14.65
CA ILE A 313 -0.01 14.95 14.91
C ILE A 313 -0.91 15.68 15.92
N GLN A 314 -2.23 15.66 15.71
CA GLN A 314 -3.16 16.29 16.65
C GLN A 314 -3.10 15.66 18.05
N ALA A 315 -2.84 14.36 18.18
CA ALA A 315 -2.67 13.72 19.48
C ALA A 315 -1.47 14.28 20.27
N PHE A 316 -0.34 14.58 19.60
CA PHE A 316 0.80 15.24 20.25
C PHE A 316 0.45 16.66 20.70
N ILE A 317 -0.23 17.42 19.84
CA ILE A 317 -0.68 18.79 20.15
C ILE A 317 -1.62 18.80 21.36
N ASP A 318 -2.63 17.93 21.37
CA ASP A 318 -3.60 17.83 22.47
C ASP A 318 -2.95 17.37 23.78
N ALA A 319 -1.90 16.54 23.70
CA ALA A 319 -1.14 16.09 24.86
C ALA A 319 -0.14 17.14 25.38
N GLY A 320 0.00 18.29 24.72
CA GLY A 320 1.01 19.30 25.05
C GLY A 320 2.44 18.78 24.90
N LYS A 321 2.65 17.82 24.01
CA LYS A 321 3.96 17.20 23.76
C LYS A 321 4.60 17.77 22.49
N PRO A 322 5.95 17.88 22.44
CA PRO A 322 6.64 18.20 21.20
C PRO A 322 6.25 17.20 20.10
N VAL A 323 5.90 17.70 18.92
CA VAL A 323 5.67 16.83 17.75
C VAL A 323 7.02 16.36 17.22
N PRO A 324 7.28 15.05 17.12
CA PRO A 324 8.54 14.53 16.60
C PRO A 324 8.65 14.70 15.08
N PRO A 325 9.84 14.55 14.49
CA PRO A 325 9.98 14.34 13.05
C PRO A 325 9.07 13.22 12.56
N TRP A 326 8.36 13.46 11.45
CA TRP A 326 7.33 12.55 10.94
C TRP A 326 7.43 12.39 9.43
N SER A 327 7.64 11.17 8.94
CA SER A 327 7.64 10.87 7.50
C SER A 327 6.45 10.01 7.09
N ALA A 328 5.87 10.26 5.92
CA ALA A 328 4.78 9.45 5.36
C ALA A 328 4.75 9.49 3.82
N ASN A 329 3.78 8.86 3.15
CA ASN A 329 3.42 9.35 1.82
C ASN A 329 2.64 10.68 1.92
N ASP A 330 2.55 11.41 0.81
CA ASP A 330 1.94 12.72 0.81
C ASP A 330 0.42 12.70 0.96
N SER A 331 -0.08 13.65 1.74
CA SER A 331 -1.45 14.15 1.70
C SER A 331 -1.42 15.66 1.94
N ASN A 332 -2.38 16.37 1.38
CA ASN A 332 -2.44 17.83 1.46
C ASN A 332 -2.48 18.31 2.92
N GLN A 333 -3.32 17.70 3.76
CA GLN A 333 -3.42 18.10 5.17
C GLN A 333 -2.13 17.80 5.95
N PHE A 334 -1.40 16.72 5.65
CA PHE A 334 -0.15 16.41 6.32
C PHE A 334 0.87 17.55 6.13
N ALA A 335 1.03 18.03 4.89
CA ALA A 335 1.85 19.19 4.58
C ALA A 335 1.32 20.49 5.20
N CYS A 336 0.01 20.73 5.16
CA CYS A 336 -0.60 21.92 5.74
C CYS A 336 -0.43 22.02 7.27
N LEU A 337 -0.50 20.90 7.99
CA LEU A 337 -0.30 20.87 9.44
C LEU A 337 1.13 21.29 9.82
N TRP A 338 2.12 21.00 8.98
CA TRP A 338 3.48 21.51 9.20
C TRP A 338 3.51 23.04 9.18
N TYR A 339 2.91 23.70 8.19
CA TYR A 339 2.83 25.16 8.19
C TYR A 339 2.05 25.72 9.37
N GLN A 340 1.02 25.01 9.83
CA GLN A 340 0.21 25.43 10.98
C GLN A 340 1.01 25.41 12.29
N TYR A 341 1.87 24.41 12.48
CA TYR A 341 2.53 24.18 13.77
C TYR A 341 4.02 24.47 13.81
N LYS A 342 4.72 24.65 12.68
CA LYS A 342 6.19 24.82 12.67
C LYS A 342 6.72 25.99 13.51
N SER A 343 5.94 27.05 13.71
CA SER A 343 6.35 28.19 14.54
C SER A 343 6.21 27.93 16.04
N THR A 344 5.32 27.01 16.44
CA THR A 344 5.07 26.64 17.84
C THR A 344 5.69 25.30 18.23
N GLN A 345 6.11 24.50 17.24
CA GLN A 345 6.73 23.18 17.36
C GLN A 345 8.08 23.18 16.61
N PRO A 346 9.16 23.73 17.19
CA PRO A 346 10.43 23.94 16.46
C PRO A 346 11.11 22.64 15.99
N ASN A 347 10.83 21.52 16.65
CA ASN A 347 11.36 20.20 16.27
C ASN A 347 10.46 19.44 15.28
N TYR A 348 9.31 20.02 14.91
CA TYR A 348 8.38 19.40 13.98
C TYR A 348 8.89 19.57 12.55
N GLN A 349 9.47 18.49 12.05
CA GLN A 349 9.89 18.36 10.66
C GLN A 349 9.09 17.24 9.99
N ILE A 350 8.81 17.39 8.70
CA ILE A 350 8.16 16.36 7.91
C ILE A 350 8.91 16.07 6.63
N ALA A 351 8.76 14.85 6.14
CA ALA A 351 9.05 14.52 4.77
C ALA A 351 7.98 13.62 4.18
N THR A 352 7.79 13.72 2.88
CA THR A 352 6.83 12.88 2.16
C THR A 352 7.49 12.16 1.00
N GLU A 353 7.07 10.92 0.79
CA GLU A 353 7.23 10.22 -0.49
C GLU A 353 5.90 10.27 -1.27
N SER A 354 5.94 9.98 -2.57
CA SER A 354 4.71 10.01 -3.37
C SER A 354 3.71 8.92 -2.95
N SER A 355 2.44 9.30 -2.85
CA SER A 355 1.29 8.41 -2.80
C SER A 355 1.02 7.68 -4.13
N ARG A 356 1.90 7.80 -5.13
CA ARG A 356 2.06 6.87 -6.27
C ARG A 356 0.82 6.62 -7.13
N ASN A 357 -0.19 7.49 -7.13
CA ASN A 357 -1.38 7.33 -7.99
C ASN A 357 -1.01 7.27 -9.49
N TRP A 358 0.11 7.88 -9.88
CA TRP A 358 0.67 7.86 -11.22
C TRP A 358 1.13 6.47 -11.71
N VAL A 359 1.16 5.43 -10.87
CA VAL A 359 1.42 4.05 -11.36
C VAL A 359 0.37 3.60 -12.39
N ALA A 360 -0.85 4.15 -12.34
CA ALA A 360 -1.87 3.92 -13.35
C ALA A 360 -1.51 4.47 -14.73
N ILE A 361 -0.69 5.53 -14.81
CA ILE A 361 -0.15 6.11 -16.05
C ILE A 361 0.78 5.07 -16.71
N ALA A 362 1.80 4.61 -15.99
CA ALA A 362 2.74 3.62 -16.50
C ALA A 362 2.03 2.30 -16.89
N ALA A 363 1.03 1.89 -16.12
CA ALA A 363 0.22 0.71 -16.46
C ALA A 363 -0.58 0.90 -17.76
N LEU A 364 -1.21 2.06 -17.94
CA LEU A 364 -1.90 2.40 -19.18
C LEU A 364 -0.92 2.41 -20.36
N HIS A 365 0.25 3.03 -20.21
CA HIS A 365 1.28 3.07 -21.26
C HIS A 365 1.74 1.68 -21.67
N LYS A 366 1.97 0.77 -20.72
CA LYS A 366 2.34 -0.62 -20.99
C LYS A 366 1.22 -1.36 -21.74
N GLY A 367 -0.03 -1.16 -21.33
CA GLY A 367 -1.19 -1.74 -22.00
C GLY A 367 -1.36 -1.24 -23.44
N LEU A 368 -1.27 0.08 -23.65
CA LEU A 368 -1.33 0.71 -24.97
C LEU A 368 -0.19 0.25 -25.88
N ALA A 369 1.04 0.24 -25.37
CA ALA A 369 2.21 -0.22 -26.10
C ALA A 369 2.07 -1.68 -26.52
N ALA A 370 1.65 -2.56 -25.61
CA ALA A 370 1.41 -3.96 -25.91
C ALA A 370 0.28 -4.18 -26.93
N TYR A 371 -0.76 -3.34 -26.92
CA TYR A 371 -1.85 -3.40 -27.91
C TYR A 371 -1.39 -2.94 -29.30
N ASN A 372 -0.61 -1.86 -29.34
CA ASN A 372 -0.13 -1.25 -30.58
C ASN A 372 1.13 -1.90 -31.15
N GLY A 373 1.73 -2.87 -30.45
CA GLY A 373 3.00 -3.49 -30.86
C GLY A 373 4.21 -2.55 -30.74
N ILE A 374 4.14 -1.59 -29.83
CA ILE A 374 5.18 -0.60 -29.56
C ILE A 374 6.02 -1.09 -28.38
N LEU A 375 7.34 -0.88 -28.43
CA LEU A 375 8.22 -1.18 -27.31
C LEU A 375 8.00 -0.16 -26.18
N ASN A 376 7.77 -0.64 -24.97
CA ASN A 376 7.77 0.18 -23.75
C ASN A 376 8.91 -0.27 -22.84
N SER A 377 9.80 0.67 -22.52
CA SER A 377 10.97 0.51 -21.64
C SER A 377 10.80 1.24 -20.30
N GLU A 378 9.59 1.71 -19.99
CA GLU A 378 9.31 2.33 -18.70
C GLU A 378 9.43 1.30 -17.58
N PRO A 379 9.83 1.72 -16.37
CA PRO A 379 9.85 0.84 -15.22
C PRO A 379 8.49 0.23 -14.92
N SER A 380 8.51 -0.96 -14.33
CA SER A 380 7.32 -1.64 -13.77
C SER A 380 7.40 -1.66 -12.25
N THR A 381 8.61 -1.57 -11.69
CA THR A 381 8.84 -1.41 -10.27
C THR A 381 9.46 -0.04 -10.01
N PHE A 382 8.82 0.80 -9.22
CA PHE A 382 9.25 2.17 -9.01
C PHE A 382 9.87 2.36 -7.63
N ASN A 383 11.16 2.70 -7.59
CA ASN A 383 11.80 3.20 -6.39
C ASN A 383 11.25 4.61 -6.11
N LEU A 384 10.72 4.78 -4.90
CA LEU A 384 10.26 6.06 -4.41
C LEU A 384 11.39 6.77 -3.66
N GLY A 385 11.26 8.08 -3.58
CA GLY A 385 12.18 8.92 -2.85
C GLY A 385 11.43 10.12 -2.28
N ILE A 386 12.08 10.82 -1.36
CA ILE A 386 11.53 11.98 -0.70
C ILE A 386 11.27 13.09 -1.73
N ILE A 387 9.99 13.46 -1.87
CA ILE A 387 9.52 14.50 -2.78
C ILE A 387 9.31 15.83 -2.05
N GLU A 388 9.00 15.79 -0.76
CA GLU A 388 8.92 16.95 0.12
C GLU A 388 9.76 16.70 1.37
N ASP A 389 10.56 17.69 1.79
CA ASP A 389 11.39 17.68 2.99
C ASP A 389 11.38 19.09 3.60
N SER A 390 10.79 19.24 4.78
CA SER A 390 10.69 20.52 5.48
C SER A 390 12.05 21.10 5.89
N THR A 391 13.10 20.28 5.92
CA THR A 391 14.48 20.69 6.20
C THR A 391 15.24 21.12 4.96
N ASN A 392 14.70 20.89 3.76
CA ASN A 392 15.30 21.27 2.49
C ASN A 392 14.55 22.46 1.85
N PRO A 393 15.16 23.65 1.72
CA PRO A 393 14.51 24.81 1.10
C PRO A 393 14.05 24.58 -0.35
N SER A 394 14.67 23.67 -1.08
CA SER A 394 14.33 23.36 -2.48
C SER A 394 13.24 22.28 -2.61
N GLN A 395 12.82 21.65 -1.52
CA GLN A 395 11.80 20.60 -1.49
C GLN A 395 10.77 20.85 -0.39
N GLN A 396 10.47 22.11 -0.07
CA GLN A 396 9.51 22.40 1.00
C GLN A 396 8.14 21.73 0.74
N PRO A 397 7.47 21.21 1.78
CA PRO A 397 6.13 20.66 1.65
C PRO A 397 5.16 21.65 1.03
N VAL A 398 4.24 21.16 0.21
CA VAL A 398 3.26 22.00 -0.49
C VAL A 398 1.91 21.87 0.21
N CYS A 399 1.34 23.02 0.62
CA CYS A 399 0.01 23.09 1.22
C CYS A 399 -0.94 23.85 0.30
N GLU A 400 -1.91 23.15 -0.28
CA GLU A 400 -2.95 23.72 -1.14
C GLU A 400 -4.24 23.90 -0.35
N LYS A 401 -4.43 25.11 0.21
CA LYS A 401 -5.57 25.44 1.08
C LYS A 401 -6.95 25.30 0.42
N SER A 402 -7.00 25.30 -0.91
CA SER A 402 -8.22 25.15 -1.70
C SER A 402 -8.64 23.69 -1.91
N LEU A 403 -7.73 22.75 -1.64
CA LEU A 403 -7.97 21.32 -1.79
C LEU A 403 -8.39 20.71 -0.45
N PRO A 404 -9.16 19.61 -0.47
CA PRO A 404 -9.53 18.91 0.74
C PRO A 404 -8.30 18.27 1.41
N ASN A 405 -8.51 17.82 2.64
CA ASN A 405 -7.44 17.32 3.49
C ASN A 405 -6.73 16.08 2.92
N ASP A 406 -7.48 15.22 2.24
CA ASP A 406 -7.08 13.95 1.66
C ASP A 406 -6.64 14.06 0.20
N ALA A 407 -6.54 15.28 -0.35
CA ALA A 407 -5.97 15.51 -1.67
C ALA A 407 -4.50 15.06 -1.73
N ILE A 408 -4.07 14.62 -2.91
CA ILE A 408 -2.74 14.05 -3.13
C ILE A 408 -2.03 14.87 -4.20
N LEU A 409 -1.07 15.67 -3.79
CA LEU A 409 -0.38 16.62 -4.68
C LEU A 409 0.62 15.92 -5.60
N SER A 410 1.19 14.80 -5.15
CA SER A 410 2.09 13.97 -5.96
C SER A 410 1.39 13.17 -7.06
N SER A 411 0.06 13.21 -7.14
CA SER A 411 -0.73 12.45 -8.14
C SER A 411 -0.49 12.89 -9.58
N GLY A 412 0.02 14.11 -9.79
CA GLY A 412 0.16 14.74 -11.10
C GLY A 412 -1.14 15.40 -11.61
N LEU A 413 -2.24 15.32 -10.87
CA LEU A 413 -3.45 16.08 -11.15
C LEU A 413 -3.28 17.54 -10.73
N THR A 414 -3.69 18.47 -11.61
CA THR A 414 -3.77 19.90 -11.29
C THR A 414 -4.75 20.17 -10.14
N VAL A 415 -4.57 21.31 -9.46
CA VAL A 415 -5.51 21.78 -8.42
C VAL A 415 -6.95 21.78 -8.94
N ALA A 416 -7.21 22.30 -10.14
CA ALA A 416 -8.54 22.32 -10.72
C ALA A 416 -9.15 20.91 -10.93
N GLN A 417 -8.34 19.94 -11.37
CA GLN A 417 -8.80 18.56 -11.53
C GLN A 417 -9.12 17.93 -10.17
N GLN A 418 -8.28 18.16 -9.16
CA GLN A 418 -8.52 17.65 -7.81
C GLN A 418 -9.76 18.32 -7.18
N THR A 419 -9.93 19.64 -7.29
CA THR A 419 -11.15 20.34 -6.83
C THR A 419 -12.41 19.73 -7.45
N LYS A 420 -12.42 19.48 -8.76
CA LYS A 420 -13.55 18.84 -9.45
C LYS A 420 -13.80 17.42 -8.93
N LEU A 421 -12.73 16.62 -8.77
CA LEU A 421 -12.80 15.25 -8.28
C LEU A 421 -13.50 15.18 -6.91
N PHE A 422 -13.11 16.04 -5.98
CA PHE A 422 -13.62 16.03 -4.61
C PHE A 422 -14.92 16.81 -4.40
N SER A 423 -15.37 17.60 -5.39
CA SER A 423 -16.65 18.29 -5.35
C SER A 423 -17.83 17.42 -5.81
N THR A 424 -17.55 16.29 -6.45
CA THR A 424 -18.58 15.37 -6.95
C THR A 424 -19.02 14.46 -5.80
N LYS A 425 -20.23 14.70 -5.27
CA LYS A 425 -20.82 13.92 -4.18
C LYS A 425 -21.25 12.53 -4.61
#